data_AF-A0A420HVR3-F1
#
_entry.id   AF-A0A420HVR3-F1
#
_cell.length_a   1.000
_cell.length_b   1.000
_cell.length_c   1.000
_cell.angle_alpha   90.00
_cell.angle_beta   90.00
_cell.angle_gamma   90.00
#
_symmetry.space_group_name_H-M   'P 1'
#
loop_
_entity.id
_entity.type
_entity.pdbx_description
1 polymer ?
#
loop_
_entity_poly.entity_id
_entity_poly.type
_entity_poly.pdbx_seq_one_letter_code
_entity_poly.pdbx_strand_id
1 'polypeptide(L)'
;MDPLFKLINSWKYDCILFSTLIMWYSSGSMFLPARPPAIPLAVRSPYMNTWLNVGANGGNLSGSWPSSPARASQGTNNAVTAWTGLIQVDGVVFTWMGSPGGTNVEQESFEYTSTRSTFIMNVDQKIYMNVTFISPINPLDYKRQSIIGTYLEVTLASLDGAMHAVRLYADISAGINSAQFYLEKSSYTKKRDHRMG
;
A
#
# COMPACT_ATOMS: atom_id res chain seq x y z
N MET A 1 -44.23 23.16 -44.16
CA MET A 1 -43.13 23.06 -43.18
C MET A 1 -43.45 21.86 -42.30
N ASP A 2 -42.94 20.71 -42.70
CA ASP A 2 -43.49 19.42 -42.30
C ASP A 2 -43.12 19.06 -40.85
N PRO A 3 -44.09 18.60 -40.03
CA PRO A 3 -43.86 18.25 -38.63
C PRO A 3 -42.94 17.03 -38.46
N LEU A 4 -42.70 16.28 -39.54
CA LEU A 4 -41.84 15.09 -39.58
C LEU A 4 -40.34 15.45 -39.48
N PHE A 5 -39.94 16.67 -39.88
CA PHE A 5 -38.54 17.12 -39.79
C PHE A 5 -38.13 17.53 -38.37
N LYS A 6 -39.10 17.82 -37.48
CA LYS A 6 -38.83 18.14 -36.07
C LYS A 6 -38.55 16.88 -35.23
N LEU A 7 -39.16 15.74 -35.59
CA LEU A 7 -39.01 14.50 -34.82
C LEU A 7 -37.61 13.87 -34.99
N ILE A 8 -36.99 13.99 -36.16
CA ILE A 8 -35.69 13.38 -36.46
C ILE A 8 -34.50 14.09 -35.80
N ASN A 9 -34.66 15.37 -35.44
CA ASN A 9 -33.59 16.15 -34.83
C ASN A 9 -33.65 16.18 -33.29
N SER A 10 -34.69 15.67 -32.64
CA SER A 10 -34.78 15.59 -31.17
C SER A 10 -33.81 14.54 -30.60
N TRP A 11 -33.70 13.38 -31.27
CA TRP A 11 -32.90 12.23 -30.80
C TRP A 11 -31.40 12.47 -30.78
N LYS A 12 -30.90 13.52 -31.45
CA LYS A 12 -29.48 13.87 -31.44
C LYS A 12 -29.05 14.59 -30.16
N TYR A 13 -29.98 15.23 -29.46
CA TYR A 13 -29.69 16.00 -28.24
C TYR A 13 -29.91 15.17 -26.97
N ASP A 14 -30.76 14.15 -27.03
CA ASP A 14 -31.04 13.25 -25.89
C ASP A 14 -29.85 12.32 -25.57
N CYS A 15 -29.07 11.91 -26.58
CA CYS A 15 -27.85 11.13 -26.36
C CYS A 15 -26.72 11.91 -25.68
N ILE A 16 -26.73 13.24 -25.76
CA ILE A 16 -25.70 14.12 -25.18
C ILE A 16 -25.98 14.36 -23.69
N LEU A 17 -27.23 14.28 -23.25
CA LEU A 17 -27.61 14.47 -21.84
C LEU A 17 -27.39 13.22 -20.96
N PHE A 18 -27.16 12.04 -21.55
CA PHE A 18 -26.89 10.80 -20.80
C PHE A 18 -25.40 10.46 -20.65
N SER A 19 -24.48 11.22 -21.25
CA SER A 19 -23.07 10.82 -21.39
C SER A 19 -22.07 11.48 -20.42
N THR A 20 -22.50 12.31 -19.46
CA THR A 20 -21.55 12.91 -18.50
C THR A 20 -22.03 12.81 -17.06
N LEU A 21 -22.12 11.58 -16.56
CA LEU A 21 -21.80 11.31 -15.16
C LEU A 21 -20.46 10.56 -15.14
N ILE A 22 -19.37 11.29 -15.42
CA ILE A 22 -18.04 10.81 -15.01
C ILE A 22 -18.05 10.92 -13.49
N MET A 23 -18.45 9.83 -12.84
CA MET A 23 -18.24 9.63 -11.42
C MET A 23 -16.73 9.65 -11.23
N TRP A 24 -16.21 10.76 -10.72
CA TRP A 24 -14.85 10.80 -10.21
C TRP A 24 -14.81 9.81 -9.05
N TYR A 25 -14.35 8.59 -9.30
CA TYR A 25 -14.03 7.67 -8.22
C TYR A 25 -12.80 8.25 -7.53
N SER A 26 -12.98 8.91 -6.40
CA SER A 26 -11.85 9.20 -5.53
C SER A 26 -11.39 7.86 -4.97
N SER A 27 -10.28 7.32 -5.48
CA SER A 27 -9.64 6.18 -4.84
C SER A 27 -9.12 6.65 -3.47
N GLY A 28 -9.92 6.37 -2.44
CA GLY A 28 -9.59 6.64 -1.06
C GLY A 28 -9.40 5.32 -0.34
N SER A 29 -8.32 5.20 0.43
CA SER A 29 -8.06 4.00 1.21
C SER A 29 -9.14 3.81 2.29
N MET A 30 -9.66 2.59 2.42
CA MET A 30 -10.59 2.23 3.50
C MET A 30 -9.83 1.94 4.80
N PHE A 31 -10.31 2.43 5.95
CA PHE A 31 -9.63 2.24 7.26
C PHE A 31 -10.49 1.41 8.21
N LEU A 32 -9.89 0.41 8.86
CA LEU A 32 -10.55 -0.46 9.84
C LEU A 32 -9.71 -0.60 11.12
N PRO A 33 -10.32 -0.54 12.33
CA PRO A 33 -11.73 -0.22 12.63
C PRO A 33 -12.11 1.27 12.48
N ALA A 34 -11.12 2.18 12.52
CA ALA A 34 -11.31 3.61 12.32
C ALA A 34 -10.04 4.20 11.70
N ARG A 35 -10.09 5.44 11.21
CA ARG A 35 -8.89 6.13 10.70
C ARG A 35 -8.05 6.66 11.86
N PRO A 36 -6.85 6.12 12.15
CA PRO A 36 -6.03 6.59 13.25
C PRO A 36 -5.31 7.91 12.87
N PRO A 37 -4.87 8.72 13.84
CA PRO A 37 -4.05 9.90 13.57
C PRO A 37 -2.62 9.53 13.10
N ALA A 38 -2.10 8.39 13.55
CA ALA A 38 -0.81 7.84 13.15
C ALA A 38 -0.84 6.31 13.18
N ILE A 39 -0.16 5.67 12.23
CA ILE A 39 -0.11 4.22 12.08
C ILE A 39 1.25 3.70 12.56
N PRO A 40 1.30 2.77 13.53
CA PRO A 40 2.56 2.17 13.97
C PRO A 40 3.11 1.21 12.91
N LEU A 41 4.28 1.50 12.33
CA LEU A 41 4.94 0.60 11.36
C LEU A 41 5.99 -0.29 12.04
N ALA A 42 6.75 0.24 12.99
CA ALA A 42 7.68 -0.55 13.77
C ALA A 42 7.89 0.09 15.14
N VAL A 43 7.24 -0.42 16.18
CA VAL A 43 7.24 0.19 17.52
C VAL A 43 7.67 -0.85 18.53
N ARG A 44 8.98 -0.96 18.77
CA ARG A 44 9.50 -1.94 19.74
C ARG A 44 10.68 -1.46 20.57
N SER A 45 11.53 -0.59 20.05
CA SER A 45 12.75 -0.19 20.74
C SER A 45 13.06 1.28 20.51
N PRO A 46 13.87 1.92 21.37
CA PRO A 46 14.27 3.31 21.16
C PRO A 46 15.02 3.53 19.83
N TYR A 47 15.57 2.47 19.23
CA TYR A 47 16.29 2.51 17.96
C TYR A 47 15.42 2.13 16.75
N MET A 48 14.25 1.52 16.96
CA MET A 48 13.30 1.11 15.93
C MET A 48 11.88 1.45 16.40
N ASN A 49 11.52 2.73 16.16
CA ASN A 49 10.24 3.33 16.52
C ASN A 49 9.76 4.25 15.37
N THR A 50 9.04 3.68 14.40
CA THR A 50 8.62 4.33 13.15
C THR A 50 7.11 4.30 13.00
N TRP A 51 6.56 5.45 12.61
CA TRP A 51 5.13 5.73 12.49
C TRP A 51 4.84 6.43 11.16
N LEU A 52 3.71 6.10 10.55
CA LEU A 52 3.18 6.80 9.38
C LEU A 52 2.15 7.83 9.82
N ASN A 53 2.38 9.12 9.50
CA ASN A 53 1.43 10.18 9.78
C ASN A 53 0.29 10.16 8.76
N VAL A 54 -0.95 10.10 9.26
CA VAL A 54 -2.14 9.96 8.42
C VAL A 54 -2.62 11.31 7.87
N GLY A 55 -2.21 12.43 8.48
CA GLY A 55 -2.67 13.78 8.16
C GLY A 55 -2.45 14.22 6.70
N ALA A 56 -1.20 14.26 6.22
CA ALA A 56 -0.86 14.94 4.96
C ALA A 56 -1.17 14.14 3.68
N ASN A 57 -1.16 12.80 3.74
CA ASN A 57 -1.30 11.94 2.57
C ASN A 57 -2.32 10.81 2.80
N GLY A 58 -3.39 11.14 3.51
CA GLY A 58 -4.52 10.22 3.69
C GLY A 58 -4.28 9.04 4.62
N GLY A 59 -3.04 8.68 4.96
CA GLY A 59 -2.66 7.41 5.58
C GLY A 59 -2.14 6.38 4.58
N ASN A 60 -1.77 6.81 3.37
CA ASN A 60 -1.14 5.97 2.37
C ASN A 60 0.33 5.69 2.72
N LEU A 61 0.73 4.43 2.64
CA LEU A 61 2.12 4.00 2.86
C LEU A 61 3.04 4.48 1.73
N SER A 62 2.52 4.61 0.51
CA SER A 62 3.24 5.16 -0.64
C SER A 62 3.09 6.69 -0.73
N GLY A 63 4.13 7.37 -1.20
CA GLY A 63 4.14 8.82 -1.42
C GLY A 63 4.49 9.66 -0.19
N SER A 64 4.59 9.07 1.00
CA SER A 64 5.00 9.75 2.24
C SER A 64 6.11 9.02 2.95
N TRP A 65 7.03 9.78 3.53
CA TRP A 65 8.04 9.22 4.41
C TRP A 65 7.48 8.90 5.79
N PRO A 66 7.70 7.67 6.32
CA PRO A 66 7.48 7.40 7.72
C PRO A 66 8.40 8.24 8.61
N SER A 67 8.01 8.44 9.87
CA SER A 67 8.73 9.28 10.82
C SER A 67 8.83 8.64 12.20
N SER A 68 9.84 9.03 12.99
CA SER A 68 10.01 8.60 14.37
C SER A 68 9.65 9.72 15.35
N PRO A 69 8.77 9.49 16.34
CA PRO A 69 8.44 10.45 17.39
C PRO A 69 9.68 10.92 18.17
N ALA A 70 10.66 10.04 18.36
CA ALA A 70 11.92 10.37 19.06
C ALA A 70 12.74 11.44 18.34
N ARG A 71 12.54 11.60 17.02
CA ARG A 71 13.21 12.61 16.20
C ARG A 71 12.28 13.76 15.81
N ALA A 72 10.99 13.70 16.15
CA ALA A 72 10.02 14.76 15.91
C ALA A 72 10.33 16.05 16.69
N SER A 73 11.05 15.95 17.82
CA SER A 73 11.54 17.11 18.58
C SER A 73 12.66 17.88 17.88
N GLN A 74 13.27 17.34 16.81
CA GLN A 74 14.35 17.97 16.05
C GLN A 74 13.87 18.65 14.75
N GLY A 75 12.57 18.89 14.61
CA GLY A 75 11.96 19.51 13.43
C GLY A 75 11.44 18.49 12.40
N THR A 76 10.51 18.94 11.57
CA THR A 76 9.76 18.13 10.60
C THR A 76 10.61 17.38 9.57
N ASN A 77 11.83 17.85 9.29
CA ASN A 77 12.72 17.24 8.28
C ASN A 77 13.69 16.20 8.86
N ASN A 78 13.95 16.21 10.18
CA ASN A 78 14.95 15.35 10.81
C ASN A 78 14.33 14.11 11.47
N ALA A 79 13.00 14.02 11.48
CA ALA A 79 12.24 12.91 12.03
C ALA A 79 12.01 11.75 11.07
N VAL A 80 12.43 11.88 9.81
CA VAL A 80 12.16 10.89 8.76
C VAL A 80 12.94 9.60 9.01
N THR A 81 12.21 8.49 9.01
CA THR A 81 12.78 7.16 8.79
C THR A 81 12.61 6.88 7.31
N ALA A 82 13.69 6.94 6.52
CA ALA A 82 13.60 6.67 5.08
C ALA A 82 13.45 5.16 4.86
N TRP A 83 12.21 4.69 4.98
CA TRP A 83 11.79 3.36 4.58
C TRP A 83 11.33 3.41 3.14
N THR A 84 12.09 2.79 2.26
CA THR A 84 11.79 2.77 0.83
C THR A 84 11.31 1.38 0.46
N GLY A 85 10.17 1.33 -0.24
CA GLY A 85 9.66 0.13 -0.86
C GLY A 85 9.46 0.35 -2.34
N LEU A 86 10.16 -0.43 -3.17
CA LEU A 86 9.96 -0.48 -4.62
C LEU A 86 9.49 -1.87 -5.04
N ILE A 87 8.63 -1.92 -6.04
CA ILE A 87 8.20 -3.15 -6.69
C ILE A 87 8.28 -2.97 -8.20
N GLN A 88 8.90 -3.92 -8.90
CA GLN A 88 8.88 -3.97 -10.35
C GLN A 88 7.93 -5.07 -10.81
N VAL A 89 6.99 -4.75 -11.69
CA VAL A 89 6.06 -5.70 -12.33
C VAL A 89 6.22 -5.55 -13.84
N ASP A 90 6.60 -6.64 -14.51
CA ASP A 90 6.80 -6.70 -15.97
C ASP A 90 7.71 -5.59 -16.53
N GLY A 91 8.74 -5.23 -15.74
CA GLY A 91 9.71 -4.19 -16.10
C GLY A 91 9.34 -2.78 -15.64
N VAL A 92 8.11 -2.52 -15.23
CA VAL A 92 7.65 -1.21 -14.72
C VAL A 92 7.83 -1.13 -13.21
N VAL A 93 8.43 -0.04 -12.72
CA VAL A 93 8.75 0.16 -11.29
C VAL A 93 7.72 1.06 -10.63
N PHE A 94 7.25 0.64 -9.45
CA PHE A 94 6.31 1.35 -8.60
C PHE A 94 6.85 1.49 -7.18
N THR A 95 6.40 2.52 -6.49
CA THR A 95 6.72 2.82 -5.09
C THR A 95 5.57 2.38 -4.19
N TRP A 96 5.80 1.39 -3.32
CA TRP A 96 4.80 0.89 -2.37
C TRP A 96 5.02 1.36 -0.93
N MET A 97 6.17 1.95 -0.62
CA MET A 97 6.46 2.53 0.69
C MET A 97 7.46 3.68 0.58
N GLY A 98 7.22 4.75 1.35
CA GLY A 98 8.10 5.91 1.37
C GLY A 98 7.82 6.88 0.22
N SER A 99 8.73 7.84 0.03
CA SER A 99 8.63 8.84 -1.04
C SER A 99 9.95 9.04 -1.81
N PRO A 100 10.54 7.98 -2.38
CA PRO A 100 11.73 8.08 -3.25
C PRO A 100 11.44 8.73 -4.61
N GLY A 101 10.17 8.96 -4.95
CA GLY A 101 9.71 9.41 -6.27
C GLY A 101 9.11 8.27 -7.10
N GLY A 102 8.74 8.57 -8.36
CA GLY A 102 8.15 7.61 -9.29
C GLY A 102 6.63 7.42 -9.16
N THR A 103 6.12 6.35 -9.75
CA THR A 103 4.68 6.01 -9.73
C THR A 103 4.33 5.27 -8.45
N ASN A 104 3.39 5.78 -7.67
CA ASN A 104 2.96 5.13 -6.44
C ASN A 104 2.00 3.98 -6.71
N VAL A 105 2.10 2.93 -5.89
CA VAL A 105 1.11 1.87 -5.79
C VAL A 105 -0.16 2.42 -5.15
N GLU A 106 -1.31 1.94 -5.62
CA GLU A 106 -2.63 2.31 -5.11
C GLU A 106 -2.94 1.52 -3.83
N GLN A 107 -3.23 2.21 -2.73
CA GLN A 107 -3.61 1.57 -1.47
C GLN A 107 -5.14 1.49 -1.37
N GLU A 108 -5.67 0.27 -1.41
CA GLU A 108 -7.12 -0.01 -1.36
C GLU A 108 -7.65 0.09 0.08
N SER A 109 -6.93 -0.51 1.04
CA SER A 109 -7.38 -0.53 2.44
C SER A 109 -6.24 -0.66 3.44
N PHE A 110 -6.57 -0.34 4.68
CA PHE A 110 -5.73 -0.46 5.85
C PHE A 110 -6.54 -1.02 7.01
N GLU A 111 -5.96 -2.01 7.69
CA GLU A 111 -6.49 -2.61 8.90
C GLU A 111 -5.39 -2.67 9.97
N TYR A 112 -5.75 -2.42 11.23
CA TYR A 112 -4.82 -2.62 12.34
C TYR A 112 -5.43 -3.36 13.51
N THR A 113 -4.53 -4.04 14.24
CA THR A 113 -4.76 -4.63 15.55
C THR A 113 -3.69 -4.10 16.51
N SER A 114 -3.71 -4.51 17.78
CA SER A 114 -2.72 -4.06 18.77
C SER A 114 -1.27 -4.37 18.39
N THR A 115 -1.02 -5.35 17.51
CA THR A 115 0.33 -5.78 17.14
C THR A 115 0.59 -5.84 15.64
N ARG A 116 -0.41 -5.51 14.81
CA ARG A 116 -0.31 -5.59 13.35
C ARG A 116 -0.88 -4.35 12.67
N SER A 117 -0.23 -3.92 11.61
CA SER A 117 -0.71 -2.90 10.67
C SER A 117 -0.61 -3.45 9.26
N THR A 118 -1.75 -3.68 8.63
CA THR A 118 -1.89 -4.36 7.34
C THR A 118 -2.42 -3.39 6.30
N PHE A 119 -1.71 -3.30 5.17
CA PHE A 119 -2.07 -2.49 4.03
C PHE A 119 -2.37 -3.39 2.85
N ILE A 120 -3.54 -3.21 2.24
CA ILE A 120 -3.92 -3.86 0.99
C ILE A 120 -3.73 -2.88 -0.14
N MET A 121 -3.04 -3.34 -1.17
CA MET A 121 -2.55 -2.52 -2.26
C MET A 121 -2.75 -3.20 -3.61
N ASN A 122 -2.91 -2.38 -4.62
CA ASN A 122 -3.09 -2.76 -6.01
C ASN A 122 -1.98 -2.17 -6.86
N VAL A 123 -1.18 -3.05 -7.48
CA VAL A 123 -0.09 -2.65 -8.37
C VAL A 123 -0.55 -2.84 -9.82
N ASP A 124 -0.80 -1.71 -10.50
CA ASP A 124 -1.13 -1.65 -11.92
C ASP A 124 -2.33 -2.52 -12.34
N GLN A 125 -3.29 -2.75 -11.44
CA GLN A 125 -4.46 -3.62 -11.64
C GLN A 125 -4.11 -5.09 -11.97
N LYS A 126 -2.84 -5.48 -11.77
CA LYS A 126 -2.30 -6.80 -12.10
C LYS A 126 -1.93 -7.59 -10.87
N ILE A 127 -1.38 -6.94 -9.84
CA ILE A 127 -0.89 -7.61 -8.64
C ILE A 127 -1.62 -7.08 -7.40
N TYR A 128 -2.20 -8.01 -6.66
CA TYR A 128 -2.64 -7.84 -5.28
C TYR A 128 -1.42 -7.90 -4.37
N MET A 129 -1.25 -6.89 -3.53
CA MET A 129 -0.15 -6.80 -2.58
C MET A 129 -0.67 -6.57 -1.17
N ASN A 130 -0.29 -7.43 -0.24
CA ASN A 130 -0.61 -7.31 1.18
C ASN A 130 0.69 -7.13 1.96
N VAL A 131 0.79 -5.97 2.62
CA VAL A 131 1.95 -5.54 3.41
C VAL A 131 1.54 -5.48 4.87
N THR A 132 2.11 -6.35 5.70
CA THR A 132 1.81 -6.42 7.12
C THR A 132 3.06 -6.13 7.95
N PHE A 133 2.99 -5.05 8.73
CA PHE A 133 3.95 -4.74 9.77
C PHE A 133 3.53 -5.41 11.07
N ILE A 134 4.45 -6.13 11.71
CA ILE A 134 4.19 -6.89 12.93
C ILE A 134 5.16 -6.43 14.02
N SER A 135 4.59 -6.06 15.17
CA SER A 135 5.31 -5.78 16.42
C SER A 135 4.89 -6.82 17.46
N PRO A 136 5.53 -8.01 17.52
CA PRO A 136 5.00 -9.15 18.28
C PRO A 136 5.06 -8.94 19.79
N ILE A 137 3.95 -9.03 20.50
CA ILE A 137 3.96 -9.05 21.97
C ILE A 137 3.67 -10.49 22.40
N ASN A 138 4.68 -11.22 22.85
CA ASN A 138 4.56 -12.62 23.26
C ASN A 138 4.63 -12.71 24.79
N PRO A 139 3.53 -12.52 25.54
CA PRO A 139 3.58 -12.39 27.00
C PRO A 139 4.17 -13.59 27.74
N LEU A 140 4.17 -14.78 27.12
CA LEU A 140 4.59 -16.04 27.74
C LEU A 140 5.97 -16.55 27.28
N ASP A 141 6.61 -15.87 26.32
CA ASP A 141 7.91 -16.28 25.77
C ASP A 141 8.94 -15.16 25.91
N TYR A 142 9.61 -15.14 27.06
CA TYR A 142 10.64 -14.15 27.39
C TYR A 142 11.83 -14.19 26.42
N LYS A 143 12.16 -15.34 25.81
CA LYS A 143 13.25 -15.43 24.83
C LYS A 143 12.89 -14.67 23.56
N ARG A 144 11.66 -14.81 23.07
CA ARG A 144 11.16 -14.04 21.91
C ARG A 144 10.92 -12.57 22.23
N GLN A 145 10.68 -12.22 23.49
CA GLN A 145 10.63 -10.81 23.92
C GLN A 145 12.01 -10.15 23.91
N SER A 146 13.08 -10.87 24.25
CA SER A 146 14.44 -10.34 24.22
C SER A 146 14.96 -10.02 22.81
N ILE A 147 14.24 -10.42 21.75
CA ILE A 147 14.56 -10.03 20.38
C ILE A 147 14.07 -8.60 20.14
N ILE A 148 15.04 -7.71 19.95
CA ILE A 148 14.82 -6.33 19.52
C ILE A 148 14.63 -6.33 17.99
N GLY A 149 13.38 -6.48 17.53
CA GLY A 149 13.07 -6.39 16.10
C GLY A 149 11.57 -6.41 15.80
N THR A 150 11.19 -5.87 14.65
CA THR A 150 9.84 -5.96 14.08
C THR A 150 9.89 -6.73 12.77
N TYR A 151 8.76 -7.30 12.37
CA TYR A 151 8.68 -8.04 11.10
C TYR A 151 7.91 -7.23 10.07
N LEU A 152 8.35 -7.36 8.82
CA LEU A 152 7.65 -6.90 7.63
C LEU A 152 7.32 -8.14 6.79
N GLU A 153 6.04 -8.41 6.62
CA GLU A 153 5.54 -9.47 5.77
C GLU A 153 4.94 -8.86 4.51
N VAL A 154 5.37 -9.33 3.34
CA VAL A 154 4.84 -8.90 2.05
C VAL A 154 4.40 -10.14 1.28
N THR A 155 3.13 -10.15 0.88
CA THR A 155 2.54 -11.21 0.07
C THR A 155 1.98 -10.63 -1.21
N LEU A 156 2.15 -11.37 -2.31
CA LEU A 156 1.81 -10.94 -3.65
C LEU A 156 0.98 -12.03 -4.34
N ALA A 157 -0.05 -11.64 -5.08
CA ALA A 157 -0.85 -12.53 -5.91
C ALA A 157 -1.26 -11.83 -7.21
N SER A 158 -1.38 -12.58 -8.32
CA SER A 158 -1.95 -12.03 -9.56
C SER A 158 -3.46 -11.84 -9.40
N LEU A 159 -3.95 -10.68 -9.86
CA LEU A 159 -5.37 -10.30 -9.91
C LEU A 159 -6.02 -10.71 -11.24
N ASP A 160 -5.26 -10.69 -12.33
CA ASP A 160 -5.72 -10.95 -13.70
C ASP A 160 -5.58 -12.43 -14.13
N GLY A 161 -4.93 -13.25 -13.32
CA GLY A 161 -4.66 -14.66 -13.60
C GLY A 161 -3.47 -14.89 -14.55
N ALA A 162 -2.76 -13.85 -14.98
CA ALA A 162 -1.59 -13.94 -15.83
C ALA A 162 -0.30 -14.21 -15.03
N MET A 163 0.77 -14.59 -15.74
CA MET A 163 2.10 -14.69 -15.15
C MET A 163 2.82 -13.35 -15.28
N HIS A 164 3.35 -12.86 -14.16
CA HIS A 164 4.12 -11.61 -14.10
C HIS A 164 5.52 -11.84 -13.56
N ALA A 165 6.48 -11.10 -14.10
CA ALA A 165 7.82 -11.03 -13.54
C ALA A 165 7.85 -9.95 -12.46
N VAL A 166 8.03 -10.36 -11.20
CA VAL A 166 7.98 -9.45 -10.04
C VAL A 166 9.31 -9.39 -9.30
N ARG A 167 9.78 -8.18 -9.00
CA ARG A 167 10.93 -7.93 -8.12
C ARG A 167 10.51 -7.00 -7.00
N LEU A 168 10.86 -7.35 -5.76
CA LEU A 168 10.52 -6.58 -4.58
C LEU A 168 11.80 -6.06 -3.92
N TYR A 169 11.78 -4.78 -3.56
CA TYR A 169 12.87 -4.11 -2.85
C TYR A 169 12.32 -3.39 -1.62
N ALA A 170 13.01 -3.55 -0.50
CA ALA A 170 12.75 -2.81 0.73
C ALA A 170 14.08 -2.39 1.36
N ASP A 171 14.18 -1.11 1.72
CA ASP A 171 15.32 -0.55 2.42
C ASP A 171 14.90 0.32 3.60
N ILE A 172 15.83 0.44 4.53
CA ILE A 172 15.72 1.32 5.67
C ILE A 172 17.01 2.10 5.74
N SER A 173 16.92 3.40 5.45
CA SER A 173 17.97 4.37 5.64
C SER A 173 17.55 5.33 6.75
N ALA A 174 18.13 5.16 7.93
CA ALA A 174 18.18 6.18 8.95
C ALA A 174 19.62 6.21 9.45
N GLY A 175 20.22 7.39 9.62
CA GLY A 175 21.65 7.60 9.83
C GLY A 175 22.31 7.02 11.09
N ILE A 176 21.91 5.83 11.56
CA ILE A 176 22.63 4.86 12.42
C ILE A 176 22.18 3.39 12.15
N ASN A 177 21.03 3.13 11.48
CA ASN A 177 20.53 1.78 11.19
C ASN A 177 20.24 1.62 9.69
N SER A 178 21.11 0.88 8.99
CA SER A 178 20.90 0.49 7.59
C SER A 178 20.54 -0.99 7.52
N ALA A 179 19.38 -1.32 6.95
CA ALA A 179 19.02 -2.70 6.62
C ALA A 179 18.51 -2.75 5.18
N GLN A 180 19.15 -3.59 4.36
CA GLN A 180 18.80 -3.81 2.96
C GLN A 180 18.29 -5.24 2.82
N PHE A 181 17.05 -5.41 2.36
CA PHE A 181 16.48 -6.73 2.09
C PHE A 181 16.22 -6.87 0.60
N TYR A 182 16.93 -7.79 -0.04
CA TYR A 182 16.66 -8.20 -1.42
C TYR A 182 15.81 -9.47 -1.38
N LEU A 183 14.54 -9.39 -1.81
CA LEU A 183 13.67 -10.55 -1.90
C LEU A 183 13.35 -10.82 -3.37
N GLU A 184 14.08 -11.76 -3.97
CA GLU A 184 13.68 -12.39 -5.21
C GLU A 184 12.83 -13.62 -4.86
N LYS A 185 11.50 -13.48 -4.94
CA LYS A 185 10.58 -14.60 -4.74
C LYS A 185 9.75 -14.81 -6.01
N SER A 186 10.15 -15.80 -6.79
CA SER A 186 9.32 -16.40 -7.84
C SER A 186 8.74 -17.70 -7.29
N SER A 187 7.45 -17.72 -6.91
CA SER A 187 6.73 -18.96 -6.60
C SER A 187 5.24 -18.79 -6.82
N TYR A 188 4.70 -19.51 -7.81
CA TYR A 188 3.27 -19.60 -8.13
C TYR A 188 2.72 -20.96 -7.70
N THR A 189 1.52 -20.99 -7.10
CA THR A 189 0.73 -22.24 -6.95
C THR A 189 -0.56 -22.10 -7.73
N LYS A 190 -0.68 -22.84 -8.85
CA LYS A 190 -1.93 -23.02 -9.59
C LYS A 190 -2.88 -23.85 -8.75
N LYS A 191 -3.99 -23.28 -8.28
CA LYS A 191 -5.07 -24.08 -7.67
C LYS A 191 -5.67 -24.94 -8.78
N ARG A 192 -5.35 -26.24 -8.80
CA ARG A 192 -5.97 -27.21 -9.71
C ARG A 192 -7.45 -27.32 -9.34
N ASP A 193 -8.32 -26.84 -10.22
CA ASP A 193 -9.75 -27.10 -10.12
C ASP A 193 -9.97 -28.58 -10.50
N HIS A 194 -10.39 -29.40 -9.55
CA HIS A 194 -10.86 -30.76 -9.80
C HIS A 194 -12.37 -30.71 -9.98
N ARG A 195 -12.81 -30.45 -11.22
CA ARG A 195 -14.09 -30.96 -11.69
C ARG A 195 -13.85 -32.28 -12.42
N MET A 196 -14.18 -33.38 -11.75
CA MET A 196 -14.45 -34.66 -12.41
C MET A 196 -15.96 -34.71 -12.65
N GLY A 197 -16.34 -35.13 -13.86
CA GLY A 197 -17.73 -35.36 -14.27
C GLY A 197 -18.30 -36.66 -13.77
#